data_AF-A0A2N1J5B8-F1
#
_entry.id   AF-A0A2N1J5B8-F1
#
_cell.length_a   1.000
_cell.length_b   1.000
_cell.length_c   1.000
_cell.angle_alpha   90.00
_cell.angle_beta   90.00
_cell.angle_gamma   90.00
#
_symmetry.space_group_name_H-M   'P 1'
#
loop_
_entity.id
_entity.type
_entity.pdbx_description
1 polymer ?
#
loop_
_entity_poly.entity_id
_entity_poly.type
_entity_poly.pdbx_seq_one_letter_code
_entity_poly.pdbx_strand_id
1 'polypeptide(L)' 'MKKIVLLCFFTLFAYSNDNTLQPKKCEVIKLSNYTTLVSCHKLDYIVQTKQSRRDDEDNIKKITVLTKQESKIILNKRD' A
#
# COMPACT_ATOMS: atom_id res chain seq x y z
N MET A 1 46.65 18.09 -19.78
CA MET A 1 45.81 17.95 -18.57
C MET A 1 44.33 18.28 -18.81
N LYS A 2 43.77 18.02 -20.01
CA LYS A 2 42.36 18.36 -20.36
C LYS A 2 41.41 17.14 -20.39
N LYS A 3 41.95 15.91 -20.33
CA LYS A 3 41.17 14.67 -20.49
C LYS A 3 40.63 14.09 -19.18
N ILE A 4 41.17 14.48 -18.03
CA ILE A 4 40.72 13.99 -16.71
C ILE A 4 39.38 14.63 -16.30
N VAL A 5 39.15 15.88 -16.70
CA VAL A 5 37.89 16.61 -16.41
C VAL A 5 36.68 15.91 -17.03
N LEU A 6 36.85 15.28 -18.19
CA LEU A 6 35.76 14.57 -18.88
C LEU A 6 35.30 13.31 -18.12
N LEU A 7 36.23 12.65 -17.39
CA LEU A 7 35.92 11.42 -16.66
C LEU A 7 35.06 11.70 -15.41
N CYS A 8 35.24 12.85 -14.77
CA CYS A 8 34.43 13.28 -13.62
C CYS A 8 32.98 13.62 -13.97
N PHE A 9 32.68 13.98 -15.22
CA PHE A 9 31.31 14.26 -15.64
C PHE A 9 30.46 12.99 -15.81
N PHE A 10 31.08 11.85 -16.12
CA PHE A 10 30.34 10.59 -16.31
C PHE A 10 29.93 9.91 -14.99
N THR A 11 30.63 10.17 -13.88
CA THR A 11 30.31 9.55 -12.58
C THR A 11 29.07 10.16 -11.91
N LEU A 12 28.62 11.35 -12.33
CA LEU A 12 27.45 12.02 -11.76
C LEU A 12 26.12 11.40 -12.19
N PHE A 13 26.07 10.72 -13.35
CA PHE A 13 24.85 10.07 -13.85
C PHE A 13 24.61 8.68 -13.25
N ALA A 14 25.60 8.09 -12.56
CA ALA A 14 25.47 6.75 -11.98
C ALA A 14 24.63 6.74 -10.68
N TYR A 15 24.37 7.90 -10.07
CA TYR A 15 23.68 8.01 -8.78
C TYR A 15 22.17 8.30 -8.88
N SER A 16 21.59 8.42 -10.07
CA SER A 16 20.15 8.69 -10.21
C SER A 16 19.28 7.44 -10.34
N ASN A 17 19.77 6.27 -9.96
CA ASN A 17 18.91 5.10 -9.76
C ASN A 17 18.35 5.12 -8.34
N ASP A 18 17.60 6.19 -8.04
CA ASP A 18 16.72 6.19 -6.90
C ASP A 18 15.71 5.07 -7.16
N ASN A 19 15.91 3.95 -6.48
CA ASN A 19 14.87 2.96 -6.23
C ASN A 19 13.78 3.58 -5.36
N THR A 20 13.22 4.73 -5.78
CA THR A 20 11.91 5.17 -5.34
C THR A 20 10.96 4.09 -5.81
N LEU A 21 10.77 3.08 -4.96
CA LEU A 21 9.59 2.23 -4.98
C LEU A 21 8.43 3.22 -4.96
N GLN A 22 7.88 3.52 -6.14
CA GLN A 22 6.63 4.25 -6.22
C GLN A 22 5.68 3.54 -5.25
N PRO A 23 5.04 4.28 -4.32
CA PRO A 23 4.08 3.67 -3.43
C PRO A 23 3.09 2.95 -4.33
N LYS A 24 3.00 1.61 -4.17
CA LYS A 24 2.20 0.77 -5.05
C LYS A 24 0.80 1.39 -5.10
N LYS A 25 0.34 1.78 -6.29
CA LYS A 25 -0.98 2.39 -6.46
C LYS A 25 -2.00 1.38 -5.95
N CYS A 26 -2.60 1.70 -4.81
CA CYS A 26 -3.70 0.92 -4.25
C CYS A 26 -5.00 1.62 -4.60
N GLU A 27 -5.95 0.87 -5.12
CA GLU A 27 -7.30 1.36 -5.40
C GLU A 27 -8.19 1.10 -4.19
N VAL A 28 -8.92 2.12 -3.76
CA VAL A 28 -9.82 2.04 -2.62
C VAL A 28 -11.25 2.20 -3.14
N ILE A 29 -12.04 1.14 -3.00
CA ILE A 29 -13.43 1.09 -3.45
C ILE A 29 -14.31 0.88 -2.21
N LYS A 30 -15.19 1.84 -1.92
CA LYS A 30 -16.21 1.68 -0.89
C LYS A 30 -17.33 0.78 -1.42
N LEU A 31 -17.51 -0.40 -0.84
CA LEU A 31 -18.59 -1.33 -1.20
C LEU A 31 -19.87 -1.00 -0.43
N SER A 32 -19.73 -0.52 0.81
CA SER A 32 -20.83 -0.01 1.65
C SER A 32 -20.29 0.95 2.71
N ASN A 33 -21.17 1.48 3.56
CA ASN A 33 -20.78 2.32 4.70
C ASN A 33 -19.85 1.59 5.70
N TYR A 34 -19.89 0.26 5.73
CA TYR A 34 -19.15 -0.57 6.69
C TYR A 34 -18.14 -1.52 6.03
N THR A 35 -17.98 -1.45 4.70
CA THR A 35 -17.10 -2.35 3.96
C THR A 35 -16.36 -1.59 2.87
N THR A 36 -15.04 -1.67 2.91
CA THR A 36 -14.15 -1.09 1.89
C THR A 36 -13.26 -2.18 1.32
N LEU A 37 -13.17 -2.22 -0.01
CA LEU A 37 -12.20 -3.03 -0.75
C LEU A 37 -10.97 -2.16 -1.02
N VAL A 38 -9.80 -2.64 -0.62
CA VAL A 38 -8.51 -2.00 -0.94
C VAL A 38 -7.75 -2.97 -1.83
N SER A 39 -7.61 -2.67 -3.11
CA SER A 39 -6.85 -3.49 -4.06
C SER A 39 -5.44 -2.94 -4.19
N CYS A 40 -4.44 -3.72 -3.78
CA CYS A 40 -3.03 -3.37 -3.89
C CYS A 40 -2.32 -4.42 -4.77
N HIS A 41 -2.32 -4.18 -6.08
CA HIS A 41 -1.62 -4.99 -7.09
C HIS A 41 -2.03 -6.48 -7.15
N LYS A 42 -1.49 -7.35 -6.28
CA LYS A 42 -1.77 -8.82 -6.26
C LYS A 42 -2.60 -9.25 -5.06
N LEU A 43 -2.88 -8.32 -4.15
CA LEU A 43 -3.58 -8.56 -2.90
C LEU A 43 -4.76 -7.62 -2.83
N ASP A 44 -5.94 -8.18 -2.60
CA ASP A 44 -7.14 -7.39 -2.32
C ASP A 44 -7.49 -7.54 -0.85
N TYR A 45 -7.87 -6.47 -0.19
CA TYR A 45 -8.22 -6.46 1.22
C TYR A 45 -9.67 -6.03 1.35
N ILE A 46 -10.48 -6.87 1.99
CA ILE A 46 -11.80 -6.47 2.47
C ILE A 46 -11.66 -6.00 3.91
N VAL A 47 -11.83 -4.70 4.11
CA VAL A 47 -11.84 -4.04 5.42
C VAL A 47 -13.29 -3.84 5.83
N GLN A 48 -13.69 -4.48 6.92
CA GLN A 48 -14.99 -4.30 7.55
C GLN A 48 -14.84 -3.42 8.78
N THR A 49 -15.65 -2.38 8.86
CA THR A 49 -15.68 -1.43 9.97
C THR A 49 -16.98 -1.54 10.76
N LYS A 50 -16.94 -1.20 12.04
CA LYS A 50 -18.11 -1.04 12.91
C LYS A 50 -18.58 0.41 12.83
N GLN A 51 -19.80 0.65 13.29
CA GLN A 51 -20.25 2.01 13.48
C GLN A 51 -19.45 2.64 14.62
N SER A 52 -18.78 3.74 14.30
CA SER A 52 -18.01 4.48 15.30
C SER A 52 -18.94 5.16 16.29
N ARG A 53 -18.60 5.09 17.58
CA ARG A 53 -19.27 5.88 18.60
C ARG A 53 -18.60 7.25 18.79
N ARG A 54 -17.33 7.39 18.40
CA ARG A 54 -16.51 8.62 18.52
C ARG A 54 -15.50 8.73 17.38
N ASP A 55 -15.29 9.93 16.85
CA ASP A 55 -14.49 10.19 15.63
C ASP A 55 -13.02 9.70 15.71
N ASP A 56 -12.49 9.49 16.90
CA ASP A 56 -11.14 9.03 17.20
C ASP A 56 -11.00 7.51 17.42
N GLU A 57 -12.09 6.75 17.35
CA GLU A 57 -12.09 5.32 17.65
C GLU A 57 -11.71 4.46 16.42
N ASP A 58 -10.79 3.50 16.60
CA ASP A 58 -10.45 2.53 15.55
C ASP A 58 -11.61 1.55 15.34
N ASN A 59 -12.37 1.81 14.28
CA ASN A 59 -13.60 1.10 13.96
C ASN A 59 -13.36 -0.21 13.19
N ILE A 60 -12.11 -0.62 12.93
CA ILE A 60 -11.85 -1.82 12.14
C ILE A 60 -12.30 -3.07 12.91
N LYS A 61 -13.31 -3.78 12.38
CA LYS A 61 -13.79 -5.07 12.90
C LYS A 61 -12.95 -6.22 12.39
N LYS A 62 -12.78 -6.28 11.07
CA LYS A 62 -12.23 -7.45 10.40
C LYS A 62 -11.51 -7.03 9.13
N ILE A 63 -10.33 -7.61 8.90
CA ILE A 63 -9.61 -7.48 7.64
C ILE A 63 -9.43 -8.88 7.06
N THR A 64 -9.89 -9.05 5.82
CA THR A 64 -9.72 -10.29 5.06
C THR A 64 -8.86 -9.99 3.85
N VAL A 65 -7.76 -10.72 3.70
CA VAL A 65 -6.94 -10.71 2.50
C VAL A 65 -7.52 -11.70 1.52
N LEU A 66 -7.71 -11.26 0.30
CA LEU A 66 -8.10 -12.05 -0.85
C LEU A 66 -6.91 -12.13 -1.79
N THR A 67 -6.62 -13.36 -2.20
CA THR A 67 -5.68 -13.69 -3.27
C THR A 67 -6.44 -14.50 -4.32
N LYS A 68 -5.81 -14.77 -5.47
CA LYS A 68 -6.43 -15.61 -6.50
C LYS A 68 -6.76 -17.03 -6.04
N GLN A 69 -6.06 -17.54 -5.03
CA GLN A 69 -6.16 -18.94 -4.61
C GLN A 69 -6.88 -19.09 -3.27
N GLU A 70 -6.76 -18.11 -2.38
CA GLU A 70 -7.27 -18.21 -1.02
C GLU A 70 -7.74 -16.88 -0.44
N SER A 71 -8.63 -16.99 0.55
CA SER A 71 -9.03 -15.88 1.42
C SER A 71 -8.58 -16.17 2.85
N LYS A 72 -7.97 -15.19 3.51
CA LYS A 72 -7.47 -15.32 4.87
C LYS A 72 -7.84 -14.11 5.72
N ILE A 73 -8.39 -14.38 6.90
CA ILE A 73 -8.69 -13.34 7.88
C ILE A 73 -7.39 -13.03 8.64
N ILE A 74 -6.89 -11.80 8.52
CA ILE A 74 -5.65 -11.36 9.18
C ILE A 74 -5.92 -10.55 10.44
N LEU A 75 -7.13 -9.99 10.56
CA LEU A 75 -7.57 -9.27 11.74
C LEU A 75 -9.04 -9.56 11.96
N ASN A 76 -9.39 -9.88 13.20
CA ASN A 76 -10.76 -10.09 13.64
C ASN A 76 -10.89 -9.65 15.10
N LYS A 77 -11.29 -8.41 15.31
CA LYS A 77 -11.63 -7.89 16.65
C LYS A 77 -13.02 -8.39 17.03
N ARG A 78 -13.05 -9.37 17.93
CA ARG A 78 -14.29 -9.71 18.65
C ARG A 78 -14.63 -8.54 19.57
N ASP A 79 -15.90 -8.16 19.54
CA ASP A 79 -16.48 -7.17 20.45
C ASP A 79 -16.39 -7.66 21.91
#